data_AF-A0A843TP18-F1
#
_entry.id   AF-A0A843TP18-F1
#
_cell.length_a   1.000
_cell.length_b   1.000
_cell.length_c   1.000
_cell.angle_alpha   90.00
_cell.angle_beta   90.00
_cell.angle_gamma   90.00
#
_symmetry.space_group_name_H-M   'P 1'
#
loop_
_entity.id
_entity.type
_entity.pdbx_description
1 polymer ?
#
loop_
_entity_poly.entity_id
_entity_poly.type
_entity_poly.pdbx_seq_one_letter_code
_entity_poly.pdbx_strand_id
1 'polypeptide(L)'
;MGVRSTHHTGSRPSPSPAAATPPRSYELASSLWRMYADRVYSRWEKTFLWDMIEPYRRPKSFTPLIAIYVAAFYTGVIGAAITEQLYKERYWEDHPGEAVPLLRPKFYYGPWKIMRGEALPPNQ
;
A
#
# COMPACT_ATOMS: atom_id res chain seq x y z
N MET A 1 -71.39 -39.02 31.59
CA MET A 1 -70.30 -39.97 31.32
C MET A 1 -69.05 -39.17 30.99
N GLY A 2 -68.15 -39.03 31.97
CA GLY A 2 -66.91 -38.26 31.83
C GLY A 2 -65.79 -39.11 31.25
N VAL A 3 -65.18 -38.63 30.18
CA VAL A 3 -64.00 -39.26 29.56
C VAL A 3 -62.77 -38.75 30.29
N ARG A 4 -62.15 -39.61 31.10
CA ARG A 4 -60.96 -39.31 31.90
C ARG A 4 -59.72 -39.61 31.06
N SER A 5 -59.08 -38.56 30.53
CA SER A 5 -57.81 -38.66 29.79
C SER A 5 -56.65 -38.90 30.76
N THR A 6 -56.01 -40.06 30.69
CA THR A 6 -54.85 -40.44 31.50
C THR A 6 -53.57 -39.92 30.84
N HIS A 7 -53.05 -38.80 31.31
CA HIS A 7 -51.69 -38.35 30.97
C HIS A 7 -50.67 -39.20 31.74
N HIS A 8 -49.99 -40.11 31.03
CA HIS A 8 -48.77 -40.74 31.52
C HIS A 8 -47.62 -39.72 31.44
N THR A 9 -47.32 -39.08 32.57
CA THR A 9 -46.12 -38.27 32.77
C THR A 9 -44.92 -39.20 32.91
N GLY A 10 -44.20 -39.43 31.81
CA GLY A 10 -42.87 -40.01 31.83
C GLY A 10 -41.89 -39.05 32.50
N SER A 11 -41.41 -39.41 33.68
CA SER A 11 -40.35 -38.70 34.40
C SER A 11 -39.05 -38.79 33.61
N ARG A 12 -38.70 -37.72 32.91
CA ARG A 12 -37.36 -37.52 32.34
C ARG A 12 -36.39 -37.40 33.52
N PRO A 13 -35.35 -38.25 33.65
CA PRO A 13 -34.33 -38.02 34.67
C PRO A 13 -33.67 -36.67 34.40
N SER A 14 -33.72 -35.78 35.39
CA SER A 14 -32.98 -34.52 35.39
C SER A 14 -31.50 -34.81 35.12
N PRO A 15 -30.84 -34.14 34.17
CA PRO A 15 -29.40 -34.31 34.00
C PRO A 15 -28.71 -33.90 35.30
N SER A 16 -28.00 -34.85 35.91
CA SER A 16 -27.17 -34.62 37.09
C SER A 16 -26.18 -33.49 36.80
N PRO A 17 -25.99 -32.50 37.70
CA PRO A 17 -25.07 -31.38 37.49
C PRO A 17 -23.58 -31.79 37.49
N ALA A 18 -23.28 -33.09 37.59
CA ALA A 18 -21.94 -33.65 37.71
C ALA A 18 -21.32 -34.14 36.38
N ALA A 19 -22.00 -34.01 35.24
CA ALA A 19 -21.50 -34.52 33.97
C ALA A 19 -20.87 -33.42 33.11
N ALA A 20 -19.56 -33.54 32.93
CA ALA A 20 -18.71 -32.83 31.97
C ALA A 20 -18.25 -31.43 32.37
N THR A 21 -17.28 -31.36 33.29
CA THR A 21 -16.17 -30.43 33.07
C THR A 21 -15.57 -30.78 31.70
N PRO A 22 -15.55 -29.84 30.74
CA PRO A 22 -15.05 -30.14 29.42
C PRO A 22 -13.54 -30.48 29.50
N PRO A 23 -13.03 -31.38 28.67
CA PRO A 23 -11.60 -31.72 28.69
C PRO A 23 -10.76 -30.46 28.45
N ARG A 24 -9.57 -30.34 29.06
CA ARG A 24 -8.69 -29.16 28.91
C ARG A 24 -8.49 -28.67 27.48
N SER A 25 -8.55 -29.58 26.50
CA SER A 25 -8.50 -29.26 25.07
C SER A 25 -9.65 -28.35 24.61
N TYR A 26 -10.85 -28.50 25.16
CA TYR A 26 -12.01 -27.64 24.91
C TYR A 26 -11.85 -26.27 25.56
N GLU A 27 -11.26 -26.19 26.76
CA GLU A 27 -10.95 -24.89 27.39
C GLU A 27 -9.93 -24.11 26.56
N LEU A 28 -8.88 -24.78 26.06
CA LEU A 28 -7.90 -24.19 25.15
C LEU A 28 -8.52 -23.80 23.80
N ALA A 29 -9.34 -24.66 23.20
CA ALA A 29 -10.03 -24.37 21.95
C ALA A 29 -10.98 -23.17 22.09
N SER A 30 -11.74 -23.08 23.19
CA SER A 30 -12.64 -21.96 23.47
C SER A 30 -11.88 -20.66 23.74
N SER A 31 -10.72 -20.73 24.41
CA SER A 31 -9.87 -19.57 24.66
C SER A 31 -9.22 -19.06 23.37
N LEU A 32 -8.71 -19.96 22.53
CA LEU A 32 -8.18 -19.62 21.21
C LEU A 32 -9.27 -19.06 20.29
N TRP A 33 -10.47 -19.64 20.33
CA TRP A 33 -11.63 -19.13 19.61
C TRP A 33 -12.02 -17.73 20.06
N ARG A 34 -12.04 -17.48 21.38
CA ARG A 34 -12.29 -16.14 21.94
C ARG A 34 -11.22 -15.14 21.50
N MET A 35 -9.94 -15.49 21.61
CA MET A 35 -8.85 -14.63 21.15
C MET A 35 -8.91 -14.33 19.65
N TYR A 36 -9.28 -15.32 18.83
CA TYR A 36 -9.48 -15.14 17.40
C TYR A 36 -10.70 -14.25 17.11
N ALA A 37 -11.84 -14.53 17.75
CA ALA A 37 -13.06 -13.74 17.60
C ALA A 37 -12.84 -12.28 18.01
N ASP A 38 -12.19 -12.04 19.15
CA ASP A 38 -11.85 -10.69 19.62
C ASP A 38 -10.90 -9.97 18.65
N ARG A 39 -9.95 -10.69 18.06
CA ARG A 39 -9.03 -10.15 17.06
C ARG A 39 -9.72 -9.83 15.74
N VAL A 40 -10.65 -10.67 15.29
CA VAL A 40 -11.45 -10.43 14.08
C VAL A 40 -12.39 -9.26 14.31
N TYR A 41 -13.08 -9.23 15.44
CA TYR A 41 -14.01 -8.18 15.83
C TYR A 41 -13.30 -6.83 15.97
N SER A 42 -12.18 -6.75 16.67
CA SER A 42 -11.39 -5.51 16.79
C SER A 42 -10.78 -5.04 15.47
N ARG A 43 -10.49 -5.95 14.52
CA ARG A 43 -10.10 -5.57 13.16
C ARG A 43 -11.29 -5.02 12.37
N TRP A 44 -12.45 -5.66 12.50
CA TRP A 44 -13.69 -5.24 11.83
C TRP A 44 -14.19 -3.87 12.33
N GLU A 45 -14.18 -3.63 13.64
CA GLU A 45 -14.54 -2.33 14.22
C GLU A 45 -13.66 -1.21 13.69
N LYS A 46 -12.35 -1.46 13.56
CA LYS A 46 -11.42 -0.48 12.98
C LYS A 46 -11.80 -0.16 11.54
N THR A 47 -12.03 -1.17 10.70
CA THR A 47 -12.44 -0.94 9.30
C THR A 47 -13.80 -0.26 9.20
N PHE A 48 -14.76 -0.63 10.05
CA PHE A 48 -16.09 -0.01 10.09
C PHE A 48 -16.02 1.47 10.49
N LEU A 49 -15.21 1.82 11.49
CA LEU A 49 -14.97 3.21 11.88
C LEU A 49 -14.32 4.00 10.74
N TRP A 50 -13.39 3.41 10.01
CA TRP A 50 -12.80 4.03 8.82
C TRP A 50 -13.84 4.25 7.72
N ASP A 51 -14.65 3.25 7.41
CA ASP A 51 -15.71 3.33 6.40
C ASP A 51 -16.80 4.34 6.78
N MET A 52 -17.09 4.50 8.07
CA MET A 52 -18.05 5.49 8.58
C MET A 52 -17.52 6.93 8.51
N ILE A 53 -16.19 7.11 8.62
CA ILE A 53 -15.52 8.42 8.51
C ILE A 53 -15.24 8.79 7.04
N GLU A 54 -15.15 7.81 6.13
CA GLU A 54 -14.84 8.00 4.72
C GLU A 54 -15.77 9.01 4.01
N PRO A 55 -17.10 9.08 4.26
CA PRO A 55 -17.98 10.09 3.66
C PRO A 55 -17.72 11.52 4.15
N TYR A 56 -17.16 11.69 5.35
CA TYR A 56 -16.80 12.98 5.93
C TYR A 56 -15.39 13.42 5.55
N ARG A 57 -14.62 12.53 4.91
CA ARG A 57 -13.28 12.81 4.46
C ARG A 57 -13.36 13.73 3.25
N ARG A 58 -12.64 14.86 3.29
CA ARG A 58 -12.52 15.77 2.16
C ARG A 58 -12.08 14.97 0.92
N PRO A 59 -12.69 15.17 -0.28
CA PRO A 59 -12.24 14.50 -1.49
C PRO A 59 -10.74 14.73 -1.66
N LYS A 60 -10.00 13.65 -1.95
CA LYS A 60 -8.54 13.70 -2.11
C LYS A 60 -8.22 14.78 -3.13
N SER A 61 -7.67 15.89 -2.65
CA SER A 61 -7.32 17.02 -3.50
C SER A 61 -6.31 16.55 -4.55
N PHE A 62 -6.43 17.03 -5.78
CA PHE A 62 -5.47 16.75 -6.84
C PHE A 62 -4.12 17.48 -6.62
N THR A 63 -4.08 18.42 -5.65
CA THR A 63 -2.92 19.21 -5.24
C THR A 63 -1.66 18.40 -4.90
N PRO A 64 -1.68 17.37 -4.03
CA PRO A 64 -0.50 16.54 -3.76
C PRO A 64 0.05 15.87 -5.01
N LEU A 65 -0.82 15.46 -5.95
CA LEU A 65 -0.38 14.85 -7.19
C LEU A 65 0.35 15.87 -8.06
N ILE A 66 -0.25 17.05 -8.30
CA ILE A 66 0.41 18.16 -9.02
C ILE A 66 1.74 18.51 -8.37
N ALA A 67 1.77 18.65 -7.04
CA ALA A 67 2.98 19.04 -6.32
C ALA A 67 4.12 18.05 -6.56
N ILE A 68 3.84 16.74 -6.53
CA ILE A 68 4.85 15.70 -6.82
C ILE A 68 5.30 15.78 -8.28
N TYR A 69 4.38 15.99 -9.24
CA TYR A 69 4.75 16.13 -10.65
C TYR A 69 5.66 17.34 -10.90
N VAL A 70 5.33 18.49 -10.30
CA VAL A 70 6.13 19.71 -10.40
C VAL A 70 7.50 19.49 -9.77
N ALA A 71 7.56 18.92 -8.57
CA ALA A 71 8.82 18.62 -7.90
C ALA A 71 9.69 17.67 -8.74
N ALA A 72 9.11 16.57 -9.24
CA ALA A 72 9.82 15.59 -10.07
C ALA A 72 10.32 16.19 -11.40
N PHE A 73 9.55 17.09 -12.00
CA PHE A 73 9.96 17.79 -13.22
C PHE A 73 11.18 18.67 -12.96
N TYR A 74 11.13 19.53 -11.93
CA TYR A 74 12.22 20.45 -11.63
C TYR A 74 13.48 19.73 -11.15
N THR A 75 13.35 18.65 -10.38
CA THR A 75 14.52 17.83 -10.00
C THR A 75 15.18 17.18 -11.21
N GLY A 76 14.40 16.71 -12.18
CA GLY A 76 14.92 16.18 -13.44
C GLY A 76 15.67 17.23 -14.27
N VAL A 77 15.12 18.45 -14.40
CA VAL A 77 15.76 19.55 -15.14
C VAL A 77 17.05 19.99 -14.47
N ILE A 78 17.05 20.18 -13.14
CA ILE A 78 18.24 20.59 -12.38
C ILE A 78 19.31 19.51 -12.46
N GLY A 79 18.94 18.24 -12.29
CA GLY A 79 19.87 17.12 -12.41
C GLY A 79 20.51 17.04 -13.80
N ALA A 80 19.72 17.24 -14.87
CA ALA A 80 20.25 17.29 -16.23
C ALA A 80 21.26 18.42 -16.41
N ALA A 81 20.94 19.63 -15.93
CA ALA A 81 21.82 20.79 -16.01
C ALA A 81 23.14 20.57 -15.27
N ILE A 82 23.10 20.00 -14.06
CA ILE A 82 24.32 19.67 -13.30
C ILE A 82 25.18 18.66 -14.07
N THR A 83 24.56 17.61 -14.64
CA THR A 83 25.33 16.61 -15.41
C THR A 83 25.94 17.17 -16.69
N GLU A 84 25.28 18.13 -17.34
CA GLU A 84 25.85 18.84 -18.50
C GLU A 84 27.07 19.66 -18.10
N GLN A 85 27.00 20.41 -16.99
CA GLN A 85 28.11 21.25 -16.54
C GLN A 85 29.31 20.41 -16.10
N LEU A 86 29.08 19.36 -15.32
CA LEU A 86 30.15 18.46 -14.90
C LEU A 86 30.84 17.76 -16.08
N TYR A 87 30.05 17.38 -17.11
CA TYR A 87 30.60 16.83 -18.35
C TYR A 87 31.49 17.85 -19.07
N LYS A 88 31.07 19.12 -19.14
CA LYS A 88 31.86 20.17 -19.76
C LYS A 88 33.16 20.42 -19.01
N GLU A 89 33.10 20.59 -17.69
CA GLU A 89 34.29 20.76 -16.86
C GLU A 89 35.29 19.63 -17.08
N ARG A 90 34.82 18.38 -17.09
CA ARG A 90 35.67 17.23 -17.35
C ARG A 90 36.27 17.22 -18.76
N TYR A 91 35.49 17.57 -19.77
CA TYR A 91 35.97 17.60 -21.15
C TYR A 91 37.08 18.65 -21.34
N TRP A 92 36.94 19.83 -20.71
CA TRP A 92 37.95 20.88 -20.76
C TRP A 92 39.28 20.49 -20.09
N GLU A 93 39.24 19.65 -19.04
CA GLU A 93 40.45 19.11 -18.41
C GLU A 93 41.26 18.26 -19.40
N ASP A 94 40.55 17.44 -20.19
CA ASP A 94 41.17 16.48 -21.11
C ASP A 94 41.50 17.13 -22.49
N HIS A 95 40.80 18.20 -22.89
CA HIS A 95 40.92 18.85 -24.22
C HIS A 95 40.94 20.39 -24.10
N PRO A 96 42.10 21.00 -23.79
CA PRO A 96 42.18 22.45 -23.62
C PRO A 96 42.02 23.18 -24.96
N GLY A 97 41.01 24.05 -25.06
CA GLY A 97 40.82 24.96 -26.21
C GLY A 97 39.88 24.43 -27.31
N GLU A 98 39.35 23.22 -27.15
CA GLU A 98 38.32 22.69 -28.04
C GLU A 98 36.91 23.14 -27.62
N ALA A 99 36.02 23.30 -28.61
CA ALA A 99 34.62 23.60 -28.33
C ALA A 99 33.94 22.36 -27.75
N VAL A 100 33.34 22.48 -26.56
CA VAL A 100 32.75 21.31 -25.89
C VAL A 100 31.48 20.84 -26.60
N PRO A 101 31.42 19.56 -26.99
CA PRO A 101 30.22 18.93 -27.53
C PRO A 101 29.04 19.02 -26.57
N LEU A 102 27.81 19.13 -27.08
CA LEU A 102 26.62 19.08 -26.22
C LEU A 102 26.31 17.64 -25.82
N LEU A 103 25.98 17.40 -24.54
CA LEU A 103 25.58 16.06 -24.12
C LEU A 103 24.26 15.68 -24.79
N ARG A 104 24.11 14.39 -25.09
CA ARG A 104 22.86 13.88 -25.64
C ARG A 104 21.75 13.99 -24.58
N PRO A 105 20.58 14.56 -24.92
CA PRO A 105 19.46 14.67 -23.98
C PRO A 105 18.99 13.28 -23.55
N LYS A 106 19.03 13.03 -22.24
CA LYS A 106 18.62 11.76 -21.63
C LYS A 106 17.11 11.51 -21.69
N PHE A 107 16.32 12.59 -21.78
CA PHE A 107 14.86 12.55 -21.63
C PHE A 107 14.09 12.65 -22.95
N TYR A 108 14.77 12.69 -24.10
CA TYR A 108 14.11 12.83 -25.40
C TYR A 108 14.35 11.58 -26.27
N TYR A 109 13.38 10.68 -26.27
CA TYR A 109 13.32 9.48 -27.12
C TYR A 109 12.30 9.61 -28.27
N GLY A 110 11.85 10.83 -28.56
CA GLY A 110 10.87 11.07 -29.62
C GLY A 110 11.42 10.77 -31.02
N PRO A 111 10.53 10.48 -32.00
CA PRO A 111 10.93 10.18 -33.38
C PRO A 111 11.51 11.39 -34.12
N TRP A 112 11.34 12.61 -33.60
CA TRP A 112 11.84 13.83 -34.21
C TRP A 112 13.31 14.05 -33.87
N LYS A 113 14.16 14.15 -34.89
CA LYS A 113 15.57 14.49 -34.68
C LYS A 113 15.65 15.96 -34.26
N ILE A 114 15.97 16.21 -32.99
CA ILE A 114 16.46 17.53 -32.57
C ILE A 114 17.72 17.81 -33.39
N MET A 115 17.82 18.97 -34.02
CA MET A 115 19.08 19.39 -34.67
C MET A 115 20.12 19.57 -33.56
N ARG A 116 20.89 18.51 -33.33
CA ARG A 116 22.02 18.50 -32.42
C ARG A 116 23.22 18.92 -33.25
N GLY A 117 24.00 19.88 -32.77
CA GLY A 117 25.35 20.11 -33.31
C GLY A 117 26.24 18.88 -33.07
N GLU A 118 27.55 19.06 -33.04
CA GLU A 118 28.50 18.00 -32.72
C GLU A 118 28.23 17.43 -31.31
N ALA A 119 27.51 16.32 -31.22
CA ALA A 119 27.28 15.58 -29.98
C ALA A 119 28.01 14.25 -30.09
N LEU A 120 29.02 14.02 -29.24
CA LEU A 120 29.90 12.86 -29.35
C LEU A 120 29.13 11.53 -29.36
N PRO A 121 29.59 10.54 -30.16
CA PRO A 121 29.12 9.18 -30.07
C PRO A 121 29.51 8.54 -28.73
N PRO A 122 28.74 7.55 -28.25
CA PRO A 122 28.91 6.97 -26.92
C PRO A 122 30.23 6.18 -26.71
N ASN A 123 31.07 6.03 -27.73
CA ASN A 123 32.31 5.25 -27.69
C ASN A 123 33.43 5.95 -28.50
N GLN A 124 34.03 6.99 -27.94
CA GLN A 124 35.37 7.43 -28.33
C GLN A 124 36.21 7.60 -27.07
#